data_AF-A0A535AQM5-F1
#
_entry.id   AF-A0A535AQM5-F1
#
_cell.length_a   1.000
_cell.length_b   1.000
_cell.length_c   1.000
_cell.angle_alpha   90.00
_cell.angle_beta   90.00
_cell.angle_gamma   90.00
#
_symmetry.space_group_name_H-M   'P 1'
#
loop_
_entity.id
_entity.type
_entity.pdbx_description
1 polymer ?
#
loop_
_entity_poly.entity_id
_entity_poly.type
_entity_poly.pdbx_seq_one_letter_code
_entity_poly.pdbx_strand_id
1 'polypeptide(L)' 'MIGNIHVGLAAIGAALAVGLIGMSASDAVGRNPGASTQILVQSILAIAFAEAIVFYTLFLVG' A
#
# COMPACT_ATOMS: atom_id res chain seq x y z
N MET A 1 -11.57 -22.59 -16.08
CA MET A 1 -11.47 -21.17 -15.66
C MET A 1 -11.67 -21.10 -14.16
N ILE A 2 -10.63 -21.33 -13.37
CA ILE A 2 -10.65 -20.99 -11.95
C ILE A 2 -10.45 -19.48 -11.95
N GLY A 3 -11.52 -18.73 -11.66
CA GLY A 3 -11.57 -17.28 -11.89
C GLY A 3 -10.50 -16.52 -11.10
N ASN A 4 -10.18 -15.31 -11.59
CA ASN A 4 -9.25 -14.31 -11.03
C ASN A 4 -9.65 -13.81 -9.62
N ILE A 5 -10.30 -14.62 -8.77
CA ILE A 5 -10.69 -14.28 -7.40
C ILE A 5 -9.46 -13.93 -6.55
N HIS A 6 -8.36 -14.66 -6.71
CA HIS A 6 -7.10 -14.38 -6.04
C HIS A 6 -6.54 -13.02 -6.48
N VAL A 7 -6.62 -12.68 -7.77
CA VAL A 7 -6.24 -11.36 -8.30
C VAL A 7 -7.13 -10.25 -7.72
N GLY A 8 -8.45 -10.46 -7.69
CA GLY A 8 -9.40 -9.51 -7.11
C GLY A 8 -9.16 -9.26 -5.62
N LEU A 9 -8.91 -10.32 -4.85
CA LEU A 9 -8.57 -10.21 -3.42
C LEU A 9 -7.24 -9.50 -3.20
N ALA A 10 -6.22 -9.81 -4.01
CA ALA A 10 -4.93 -9.17 -3.96
C ALA A 10 -5.03 -7.66 -4.26
N ALA A 11 -5.83 -7.28 -5.28
CA ALA A 11 -6.08 -5.88 -5.63
C ALA A 11 -6.81 -5.11 -4.52
N ILE A 12 -7.81 -5.73 -3.87
CA ILE A 12 -8.49 -5.13 -2.70
C ILE A 12 -7.50 -4.92 -1.55
N GLY A 13 -6.66 -5.91 -1.28
CA GLY A 13 -5.60 -5.82 -0.26
C GLY A 13 -4.64 -4.65 -0.51
N ALA A 14 -4.18 -4.49 -1.75
CA ALA A 14 -3.34 -3.36 -2.16
C ALA A 14 -4.04 -2.01 -1.92
N ALA A 15 -5.26 -1.85 -2.43
CA ALA A 15 -6.01 -0.61 -2.33
C ALA A 15 -6.23 -0.19 -0.87
N LEU A 16 -6.54 -1.14 0.01
CA LEU A 16 -6.71 -0.88 1.44
C LEU A 16 -5.39 -0.50 2.11
N ALA A 17 -4.31 -1.22 1.83
CA ALA A 17 -2.99 -0.93 2.41
C ALA A 17 -2.52 0.48 2.03
N VAL A 18 -2.55 0.81 0.73
CA VAL A 18 -2.16 2.13 0.22
C VAL A 18 -3.05 3.24 0.79
N GLY A 19 -4.37 3.02 0.83
CA GLY A 19 -5.33 3.98 1.40
C GLY A 19 -5.06 4.28 2.87
N LEU A 20 -4.83 3.24 3.69
CA LEU A 20 -4.56 3.40 5.13
C LEU A 20 -3.22 4.08 5.40
N ILE A 21 -2.18 3.75 4.63
CA ILE A 21 -0.88 4.41 4.73
C ILE A 21 -1.01 5.89 4.35
N GLY A 22 -1.69 6.19 3.24
CA GLY A 22 -1.90 7.57 2.77
C GLY A 22 -2.73 8.42 3.74
N MET A 23 -3.76 7.83 4.35
CA MET A 23 -4.56 8.50 5.39
C MET A 23 -3.71 8.83 6.62
N SER A 24 -2.98 7.85 7.14
CA SER A 24 -2.12 8.03 8.32
C SER A 24 -0.99 9.02 8.07
N ALA A 25 -0.41 9.00 6.87
CA ALA A 25 0.60 9.96 6.44
C ALA A 25 0.03 11.38 6.40
N SER A 26 -1.17 11.55 5.83
CA SER A 26 -1.83 12.86 5.72
C SER A 26 -2.15 13.44 7.10
N ASP A 27 -2.65 12.63 8.03
CA ASP A 27 -2.87 13.03 9.42
C ASP A 27 -1.56 13.40 10.13
N ALA A 28 -0.50 12.61 9.94
CA ALA A 28 0.81 12.88 10.53
C ALA A 28 1.42 14.20 10.01
N VAL A 29 1.29 14.48 8.70
CA VAL A 29 1.72 15.74 8.10
C VAL A 29 0.90 16.91 8.62
N GLY A 30 -0.43 16.75 8.75
CA GLY A 30 -1.30 17.78 9.31
C GLY A 30 -0.93 18.16 10.74
N ARG A 31 -0.50 17.18 11.56
CA ARG A 31 -0.03 17.41 12.94
C ARG A 31 1.37 17.98 13.02
N ASN A 32 2.26 17.61 12.09
CA ASN A 32 3.66 18.04 12.06
C ASN A 32 4.10 18.45 10.64
N PRO A 33 3.71 19.64 10.15
CA PRO A 33 3.98 20.04 8.76
C PRO A 33 5.47 20.08 8.40
N GLY A 34 6.35 20.42 9.35
CA GLY A 34 7.80 20.45 9.16
C GLY A 34 8.44 19.06 8.91
N ALA A 35 7.72 17.97 9.19
CA ALA A 35 8.19 16.60 8.97
C ALA A 35 7.69 15.99 7.65
N SER A 36 7.00 16.77 6.79
CA SER A 36 6.32 16.28 5.58
C SER A 36 7.19 15.38 4.69
N THR A 37 8.42 15.80 4.40
CA THR A 37 9.33 15.01 3.56
C THR A 37 9.71 13.67 4.19
N GLN A 38 9.98 13.64 5.50
CA GLN A 38 10.34 12.39 6.18
C GLN A 38 9.15 11.42 6.21
N ILE A 39 7.94 11.94 6.46
CA ILE A 39 6.70 11.15 6.43
C ILE A 39 6.44 10.60 5.02
N LEU A 40 6.62 11.43 3.98
CA LEU A 40 6.48 11.00 2.59
C LEU A 40 7.44 9.84 2.25
N VAL A 41 8.72 9.97 2.61
CA VAL A 41 9.72 8.91 2.37
C VAL A 41 9.33 7.61 3.06
N GLN A 42 8.95 7.66 4.34
CA GLN A 42 8.51 6.45 5.05
C GLN A 42 7.24 5.85 4.44
N SER A 43 6.29 6.69 4.02
CA SER A 43 5.03 6.24 3.42
C SER A 43 5.25 5.54 2.08
N ILE A 44 6.14 6.05 1.23
CA ILE A 44 6.50 5.41 -0.05
C ILE A 44 7.15 4.05 0.20
N LEU A 45 8.06 3.94 1.17
CA LEU A 45 8.69 2.66 1.52
C LEU A 45 7.67 1.64 2.03
N ALA A 46 6.73 2.06 2.88
CA ALA A 46 5.66 1.21 3.39
C ALA A 46 4.71 0.75 2.26
N ILE A 47 4.32 1.66 1.36
CA ILE A 47 3.50 1.34 0.18
C ILE A 47 4.23 0.34 -0.71
N ALA A 48 5.51 0.58 -1.02
CA ALA A 48 6.30 -0.33 -1.84
C ALA A 48 6.40 -1.73 -1.23
N PHE A 49 6.54 -1.83 0.09
CA PHE A 49 6.54 -3.11 0.78
C PHE A 49 5.17 -3.81 0.72
N ALA A 50 4.08 -3.07 0.94
CA ALA A 50 2.73 -3.62 0.84
C ALA A 50 2.42 -4.11 -0.58
N GLU A 51 2.80 -3.33 -1.60
CA GLU A 51 2.62 -3.71 -3.01
C GLU A 51 3.51 -4.90 -3.42
N ALA A 52 4.71 -5.06 -2.85
CA ALA A 52 5.57 -6.21 -3.13
C ALA A 52 4.91 -7.55 -2.71
N ILE A 53 4.23 -7.56 -1.57
CA ILE A 53 3.48 -8.74 -1.08
C ILE A 53 2.36 -9.10 -2.06
N VAL A 54 1.64 -8.08 -2.56
CA VAL A 54 0.56 -8.24 -3.54
C VAL A 54 1.13 -8.73 -4.88
N PHE A 55 2.28 -8.21 -5.31
CA PHE A 55 2.97 -8.66 -6.52
C PHE A 55 3.27 -10.16 -6.51
N TYR A 56 3.71 -10.71 -5.37
CA TYR A 56 3.92 -12.16 -5.23
C TYR A 56 2.62 -12.95 -5.46
N THR A 57 1.49 -12.48 -4.93
CA THR A 57 0.21 -13.17 -5.13
C THR A 57 -0.32 -13.08 -6.56
N LEU A 58 0.01 -12.01 -7.29
CA LEU A 58 -0.43 -11.79 -8.67
C LEU A 58 0.41 -12.54 -9.70
N PHE A 59 1.73 -12.63 -9.49
CA PHE A 59 2.66 -13.09 -10.53
C PHE A 59 3.43 -14.37 -10.18
N LEU A 60 3.55 -14.74 -8.90
CA LEU A 60 4.38 -15.88 -8.47
C LEU A 60 3.57 -17.11 -8.05
N VAL A 61 2.28 -16.93 -7.70
CA VAL A 61 1.38 -18.00 -7.22
C VAL A 61 0.50 -18.57 -8.36
N GLY A 62 0.92 -18.39 -9.62
CA GLY A 62 0.22 -18.87 -10.83
C GLY A 62 0.56 -20.30 -11.22
#